data_AF-A0A6A5QPP7-F1
#
_entry.id   AF-A0A6A5QPP7-F1
#
_cell.length_a   1.000
_cell.length_b   1.000
_cell.length_c   1.000
_cell.angle_alpha   90.00
_cell.angle_beta   90.00
_cell.angle_gamma   90.00
#
_symmetry.space_group_name_H-M   'P 1'
#
loop_
_entity.id
_entity.type
_entity.pdbx_description
1 polymer ?
#
loop_
_entity_poly.entity_id
_entity_poly.type
_entity_poly.pdbx_seq_one_letter_code
_entity_poly.pdbx_strand_id
1 'polypeptide(L)'
;MSAIPVSDLGLNSSETRYLQQQIAVSQQGSNSSRAASHASSQGRLLLDPTSLQALGAHFDRLMYSIQQRWHYLTQQTQSATQVQYDRAGNAMQMADAEIARFRAILREIDELQVEFDKVRRIGEIVKGFKSRVDRLDRRI
;
A
#
# COMPACT_ATOMS: atom_id res chain seq x y z
N MET A 1 21.49 2.96 29.13
CA MET A 1 20.87 1.64 28.91
C MET A 1 19.37 1.85 28.82
N SER A 2 18.79 1.72 27.62
CA SER A 2 17.36 1.96 27.41
C SER A 2 16.58 0.77 27.99
N ALA A 3 15.88 0.96 29.10
CA ALA A 3 14.99 -0.04 29.65
C ALA A 3 13.67 0.00 28.85
N ILE A 4 13.36 -1.09 28.16
CA ILE A 4 12.09 -1.23 27.44
C ILE A 4 10.98 -1.30 28.49
N PRO A 5 9.96 -0.41 28.44
CA PRO A 5 8.89 -0.42 29.42
C PRO A 5 8.05 -1.69 29.27
N VAL A 6 7.63 -2.26 30.40
CA VAL A 6 6.89 -3.55 30.49
C VAL A 6 5.59 -3.54 29.64
N SER A 7 5.05 -2.35 29.35
CA SER A 7 3.90 -2.12 28.46
C SER A 7 4.15 -2.52 27.00
N ASP A 8 5.40 -2.45 26.54
CA ASP A 8 5.75 -2.65 25.13
C ASP A 8 6.04 -4.13 24.80
N LEU A 9 6.05 -4.99 25.82
CA LEU A 9 6.33 -6.42 25.69
C LEU A 9 5.10 -7.25 25.26
N GLY A 10 3.93 -6.62 25.04
CA GLY A 10 2.73 -7.32 24.57
C GLY A 10 2.19 -8.35 25.58
N LEU A 11 2.43 -8.13 26.87
CA LEU A 11 2.06 -9.02 27.96
C LEU A 11 0.60 -8.81 28.39
N ASN A 12 -0.07 -9.85 28.87
CA ASN A 12 -1.42 -9.70 29.44
C ASN A 12 -1.33 -9.00 30.81
N SER A 13 -2.41 -8.32 31.20
CA SER A 13 -2.56 -7.54 32.43
C SER A 13 -2.28 -8.29 33.75
N SER A 14 -2.35 -9.62 33.76
CA SER A 14 -1.94 -10.48 34.89
C SER A 14 -0.43 -10.71 34.92
N GLU A 15 0.22 -10.77 33.76
CA GLU A 15 1.64 -11.07 33.60
C GLU A 15 2.50 -9.83 33.81
N THR A 16 2.02 -8.67 33.35
CA THR A 16 2.63 -7.37 33.71
C THR A 16 2.66 -7.19 35.22
N ARG A 17 1.59 -7.57 35.92
CA ARG A 17 1.53 -7.55 37.39
C ARG A 17 2.50 -8.54 38.03
N TYR A 18 2.60 -9.77 37.50
CA TYR A 18 3.54 -10.76 38.01
C TYR A 18 4.99 -10.30 37.87
N LEU A 19 5.37 -9.80 36.69
CA LEU A 19 6.72 -9.28 36.44
C LEU A 19 7.01 -8.03 37.28
N GLN A 20 6.03 -7.13 37.43
CA GLN A 20 6.17 -5.94 38.26
C GLN A 20 6.30 -6.30 39.75
N GLN A 21 5.59 -7.34 40.21
CA GLN A 21 5.73 -7.88 41.56
C GLN A 21 7.10 -8.53 41.77
N GLN A 22 7.64 -9.23 40.77
CA GLN A 22 8.98 -9.85 40.84
C GLN A 22 10.10 -8.80 40.84
N ILE A 23 9.94 -7.72 40.08
CA ILE A 23 10.85 -6.55 40.13
C ILE A 23 10.76 -5.88 41.51
N ALA A 24 9.56 -5.73 42.08
CA ALA A 24 9.41 -5.18 43.42
C ALA A 24 10.07 -6.04 44.50
N VAL A 25 9.93 -7.37 44.43
CA VAL A 25 10.56 -8.31 45.39
C VAL A 25 12.09 -8.30 45.28
N SER A 26 12.63 -8.21 44.06
CA SER A 26 14.09 -8.09 43.87
C SER A 26 14.64 -6.74 44.34
N GLN A 27 13.86 -5.67 44.27
CA GLN A 27 14.22 -4.36 44.88
C GLN A 27 14.08 -4.38 46.41
N GLN A 28 13.10 -5.10 46.96
CA GLN A 28 12.86 -5.16 48.41
C GLN A 28 13.91 -6.01 49.16
N GLY A 29 14.58 -6.95 48.48
CA GLY A 29 15.79 -7.62 48.97
C GLY A 29 17.09 -6.81 48.81
N SER A 30 17.05 -5.64 48.15
CA SER A 30 18.23 -4.86 47.72
C SER A 30 18.60 -3.69 48.63
N ASN A 31 18.21 -3.70 49.92
CA ASN A 31 18.76 -2.77 50.93
C ASN A 31 20.22 -3.09 51.34
N SER A 32 20.92 -3.98 50.62
CA SER A 32 22.34 -4.27 50.84
C SER A 32 23.14 -4.13 49.54
N SER A 33 23.66 -2.92 49.31
CA SER A 33 24.45 -2.49 48.14
C SER A 33 25.81 -3.20 47.95
N ARG A 34 26.00 -4.40 48.54
CA ARG A 34 27.25 -5.17 48.47
C ARG A 34 27.07 -6.65 48.13
N ALA A 35 25.87 -7.22 48.21
CA ALA A 35 25.65 -8.63 47.85
C ALA A 35 25.37 -8.84 46.34
N ALA A 36 24.91 -7.80 45.63
CA ALA A 36 24.58 -7.90 44.20
C ALA A 36 25.82 -7.89 43.27
N SER A 37 26.98 -7.43 43.75
CA SER A 37 28.18 -7.27 42.92
C SER A 37 29.00 -8.55 42.74
N HIS A 38 28.72 -9.62 43.50
CA HIS A 38 29.46 -10.90 43.40
C HIS A 38 28.78 -11.97 42.53
N ALA A 39 27.55 -11.74 42.05
CA ALA A 39 26.89 -12.62 41.07
C ALA A 39 27.22 -12.25 39.61
N SER A 40 27.92 -11.12 39.41
CA SER A 40 28.22 -10.54 38.08
C SER A 40 29.55 -11.02 37.47
N SER A 41 30.39 -11.76 38.22
CA SER A 41 31.76 -12.09 37.79
C SER A 41 32.01 -13.54 37.38
N GLN A 42 31.00 -14.41 37.31
CA GLN A 42 31.17 -15.76 36.76
C GLN A 42 29.94 -16.07 35.91
N GLY A 43 30.15 -16.38 34.62
CA GLY A 43 29.14 -16.77 33.65
C GLY A 43 28.38 -18.04 34.02
N ARG A 44 27.56 -17.96 35.06
CA ARG A 44 26.72 -19.02 35.56
C ARG A 44 25.38 -18.37 35.89
N LEU A 45 24.57 -18.21 34.84
CA LEU A 45 23.13 -18.11 34.95
C LEU A 45 22.71 -19.13 36.00
N LEU A 46 22.29 -18.67 37.19
CA LEU A 46 21.59 -19.50 38.14
C LEU A 46 20.26 -19.84 37.45
N LEU A 47 20.29 -20.93 36.71
CA LEU A 47 19.14 -21.57 36.07
C LEU A 47 18.26 -22.11 37.20
N ASP A 48 17.57 -21.23 37.91
CA ASP A 48 16.48 -21.62 38.80
C ASP A 48 15.41 -22.28 37.91
N PRO A 49 14.99 -23.52 38.17
CA PRO A 49 14.00 -24.23 37.37
C PRO A 49 12.74 -23.40 37.04
N THR A 50 12.36 -22.48 37.93
CA THR A 50 11.23 -21.56 37.73
C THR A 50 11.48 -20.56 36.59
N SER A 51 12.70 -20.03 36.47
CA SER A 51 13.10 -19.09 35.42
C SER A 51 13.16 -19.76 34.04
N LEU A 52 13.59 -21.03 33.98
CA LEU A 52 13.57 -21.83 32.75
C LEU A 52 12.13 -22.17 32.32
N GLN A 53 11.24 -22.48 33.27
CA GLN A 53 9.82 -22.69 32.98
C GLN A 53 9.14 -21.42 32.46
N ALA A 54 9.43 -20.26 33.08
CA ALA A 54 8.91 -18.97 32.62
C ALA A 54 9.40 -18.62 31.21
N LEU A 55 10.67 -18.89 30.91
CA LEU A 55 11.24 -18.69 29.58
C LEU A 55 10.58 -19.62 28.53
N GLY A 56 10.35 -20.89 28.87
CA GLY A 56 9.62 -21.84 28.02
C GLY A 56 8.21 -21.36 27.68
N ALA A 57 7.44 -20.98 28.70
CA ALA A 57 6.08 -20.45 28.50
C ALA A 57 6.06 -19.16 27.65
N HIS A 58 7.07 -18.30 27.82
CA HIS A 58 7.21 -17.10 26.99
C HIS A 58 7.51 -17.45 25.53
N PHE A 59 8.40 -18.42 25.26
CA PHE A 59 8.67 -18.88 23.90
C PHE A 59 7.44 -19.51 23.24
N ASP A 60 6.66 -20.32 23.97
CA ASP A 60 5.43 -20.92 23.45
C ASP A 60 4.41 -19.86 23.04
N ARG A 61 4.25 -18.82 23.88
CA ARG A 61 3.37 -17.69 23.57
C ARG A 61 3.86 -16.90 22.37
N LEU A 62 5.17 -16.65 22.30
CA LEU A 62 5.78 -15.94 21.19
C LEU A 62 5.57 -16.72 19.89
N MET A 63 5.77 -18.03 19.90
CA MET A 63 5.47 -18.91 18.76
C MET A 63 4.01 -18.84 18.34
N TYR A 64 3.07 -18.90 19.30
CA TYR A 64 1.65 -18.74 19.01
C TYR A 64 1.32 -17.37 18.39
N SER A 65 1.90 -16.29 18.94
CA SER A 65 1.70 -14.93 18.39
C SER A 65 2.26 -14.77 16.97
N ILE A 66 3.39 -15.40 16.67
CA ILE A 66 3.99 -15.40 15.34
C ILE A 66 3.09 -16.18 14.37
N GLN A 67 2.60 -17.35 14.76
CA GLN A 67 1.67 -18.14 13.95
C GLN A 67 0.40 -17.34 13.62
N GLN A 68 -0.20 -16.70 14.61
CA GLN A 68 -1.38 -15.84 14.39
C GLN A 68 -1.09 -14.69 13.43
N ARG A 69 0.03 -13.97 13.62
CA ARG A 69 0.44 -12.89 12.71
C ARG A 69 0.73 -13.40 11.31
N TRP A 70 1.32 -14.58 11.17
CA TRP A 70 1.59 -15.20 9.88
C TRP A 70 0.30 -15.48 9.11
N HIS A 71 -0.70 -16.07 9.77
CA HIS A 71 -2.02 -16.30 9.17
C HIS A 71 -2.71 -15.01 8.77
N TYR A 72 -2.69 -14.00 9.65
CA TYR A 72 -3.26 -12.69 9.36
C TYR A 72 -2.57 -12.02 8.16
N LEU A 73 -1.24 -12.00 8.13
CA LEU A 73 -0.47 -11.41 7.04
C LEU A 73 -0.75 -12.13 5.71
N THR A 74 -0.81 -13.46 5.73
CA THR A 74 -1.12 -14.27 4.53
C THR A 74 -2.49 -13.91 3.96
N GLN A 75 -3.51 -13.83 4.82
CA GLN A 75 -4.86 -13.45 4.41
C GLN A 75 -4.90 -12.01 3.88
N GLN A 76 -4.21 -11.09 4.56
CA GLN A 76 -4.14 -9.69 4.15
C GLN A 76 -3.45 -9.53 2.80
N THR A 77 -2.34 -10.24 2.57
CA THR A 77 -1.64 -10.24 1.29
C THR A 77 -2.52 -10.80 0.17
N GLN A 78 -3.20 -11.93 0.40
CA GLN A 78 -4.11 -12.49 -0.59
C GLN A 78 -5.22 -11.50 -0.97
N SER A 79 -5.84 -10.86 0.02
CA SER A 79 -6.88 -9.84 -0.19
C SER A 79 -6.34 -8.63 -0.96
N ALA A 80 -5.16 -8.12 -0.57
CA ALA A 80 -4.52 -7.00 -1.24
C ALA A 80 -4.18 -7.31 -2.70
N THR A 81 -3.67 -8.52 -2.98
CA THR A 81 -3.39 -8.98 -4.35
C THR A 81 -4.67 -9.05 -5.18
N GLN A 82 -5.77 -9.56 -4.62
CA GLN A 82 -7.04 -9.63 -5.33
C GLN A 82 -7.58 -8.23 -5.67
N VAL A 83 -7.62 -7.32 -4.69
CA VAL A 83 -8.08 -5.94 -4.90
C VAL A 83 -7.21 -5.23 -5.93
N GLN A 84 -5.89 -5.43 -5.88
CA GLN A 84 -4.98 -4.83 -6.84
C GLN A 84 -5.19 -5.39 -8.26
N TYR A 85 -5.45 -6.69 -8.39
CA TYR A 85 -5.79 -7.33 -9.65
C TYR A 85 -7.09 -6.77 -10.23
N ASP A 86 -8.14 -6.68 -9.42
CA ASP A 86 -9.44 -6.16 -9.85
C ASP A 86 -9.35 -4.67 -10.25
N ARG A 87 -8.61 -3.87 -9.48
CA ARG A 87 -8.39 -2.46 -9.79
C ARG A 87 -7.62 -2.28 -11.10
N ALA A 88 -6.57 -3.07 -11.32
CA ALA A 88 -5.81 -3.05 -12.57
C ALA A 88 -6.69 -3.47 -13.75
N GLY A 89 -7.48 -4.54 -13.60
CA GLY A 89 -8.41 -5.00 -14.62
C GLY A 89 -9.43 -3.93 -15.02
N ASN A 90 -10.07 -3.28 -14.04
CA ASN A 90 -11.03 -2.21 -14.30
C ASN A 90 -10.37 -1.00 -15.00
N ALA A 91 -9.16 -0.61 -14.57
CA ALA A 91 -8.43 0.48 -15.20
C ALA A 91 -8.06 0.18 -16.67
N MET A 92 -7.68 -1.07 -16.97
CA MET A 92 -7.40 -1.51 -18.34
C MET A 92 -8.65 -1.46 -19.21
N GLN A 93 -9.79 -1.97 -18.72
CA GLN A 93 -11.05 -1.91 -19.47
C GLN A 93 -11.50 -0.48 -19.76
N MET A 94 -11.34 0.42 -18.77
CA MET A 94 -11.61 1.85 -18.98
C MET A 94 -10.68 2.47 -20.03
N ALA A 95 -9.39 2.13 -19.98
CA ALA A 95 -8.42 2.61 -20.97
C ALA A 95 -8.78 2.13 -22.38
N ASP A 96 -9.17 0.86 -22.55
CA ASP A 96 -9.59 0.30 -23.83
C ASP A 96 -10.83 1.01 -24.39
N ALA A 97 -11.81 1.32 -23.54
CA ALA A 97 -12.98 2.09 -23.93
C ALA A 97 -12.62 3.51 -24.40
N GLU A 98 -11.72 4.19 -23.70
CA GLU A 98 -11.27 5.54 -24.08
C GLU A 98 -10.44 5.50 -25.37
N ILE A 99 -9.59 4.48 -25.56
CA ILE A 99 -8.84 4.28 -26.82
C ILE A 99 -9.81 4.09 -27.99
N ALA A 100 -10.86 3.28 -27.82
CA ALA A 100 -11.88 3.07 -28.86
C ALA A 100 -12.60 4.39 -29.21
N ARG A 101 -12.95 5.18 -28.19
CA ARG A 101 -13.55 6.51 -28.38
C ARG A 101 -12.61 7.46 -29.12
N PHE A 102 -11.33 7.52 -28.75
CA PHE A 102 -10.35 8.35 -29.45
C PHE A 102 -10.20 7.94 -30.91
N ARG A 103 -10.16 6.64 -31.21
CA ARG A 103 -10.10 6.14 -32.59
C ARG A 103 -11.34 6.54 -33.40
N ALA A 104 -12.52 6.53 -32.79
CA ALA A 104 -13.75 7.00 -33.43
C ALA A 104 -13.67 8.49 -33.75
N ILE A 105 -13.23 9.32 -32.80
CA ILE A 105 -13.05 10.77 -33.00
C ILE A 105 -12.05 11.05 -34.13
N LEU A 106 -10.92 10.34 -34.18
CA LEU A 106 -9.94 10.52 -35.26
C LEU A 106 -10.56 10.22 -36.63
N ARG A 107 -11.37 9.16 -36.73
CA ARG A 107 -12.10 8.86 -37.96
C ARG A 107 -13.10 9.95 -38.34
N GLU A 108 -13.86 10.47 -37.37
CA GLU A 108 -14.78 11.59 -37.61
C GLU A 108 -14.04 12.85 -38.09
N ILE A 109 -12.84 13.10 -37.57
CA ILE A 109 -11.97 14.20 -38.03
C ILE A 109 -11.55 13.99 -39.48
N ASP A 110 -11.12 12.78 -39.86
CA ASP A 110 -10.73 12.47 -41.24
C ASP A 110 -11.92 12.61 -42.20
N GLU A 111 -13.11 12.16 -41.79
CA GLU A 111 -14.36 12.34 -42.55
C GLU A 111 -14.70 13.83 -42.72
N LEU A 112 -14.57 14.64 -41.67
CA LEU A 112 -14.75 16.09 -41.75
C LEU A 112 -13.74 16.77 -42.69
N GLN A 113 -12.49 16.31 -42.74
CA GLN A 113 -11.51 16.85 -43.69
C GLN A 113 -11.96 16.64 -45.14
N VAL A 114 -12.48 15.46 -45.46
CA VAL A 114 -13.04 15.17 -46.79
C VAL A 114 -14.23 16.08 -47.10
N GLU A 115 -15.12 16.33 -46.13
CA GLU A 115 -16.23 17.27 -46.31
C GLU A 115 -15.75 18.71 -46.54
N PHE A 116 -14.72 19.17 -45.82
CA PHE A 116 -14.14 20.49 -46.04
C PHE A 116 -13.50 20.64 -47.42
N ASP A 117 -12.88 19.60 -47.95
CA ASP A 117 -12.35 19.61 -49.32
C ASP A 117 -13.45 19.70 -50.38
N LYS A 118 -14.60 19.03 -50.15
CA LYS A 118 -15.78 19.20 -51.01
C LYS A 118 -16.28 20.64 -50.98
N VAL A 119 -16.39 21.26 -49.80
CA VAL A 119 -16.80 22.67 -49.65
C VAL A 119 -15.82 23.61 -50.35
N ARG A 120 -14.51 23.38 -50.23
CA ARG A 120 -13.48 24.15 -50.94
C ARG A 120 -13.70 24.09 -52.45
N ARG A 121 -13.91 22.89 -53.01
CA ARG A 121 -14.17 22.69 -54.44
C ARG A 121 -15.44 23.41 -54.90
N ILE A 122 -16.52 23.37 -54.12
CA ILE A 122 -17.74 24.14 -54.39
C ILE A 122 -17.42 25.64 -54.45
N GLY A 123 -16.63 26.15 -53.50
CA GLY A 123 -16.18 27.55 -53.50
C GLY A 123 -15.44 27.95 -54.77
N GLU A 124 -14.59 27.08 -55.32
CA GLU A 124 -13.92 27.32 -56.61
C GLU A 124 -14.88 27.36 -57.79
N ILE A 125 -15.86 26.45 -57.82
CA ILE A 125 -16.91 26.42 -58.86
C ILE A 125 -17.72 27.73 -58.83
N VAL A 126 -18.13 28.18 -57.65
CA VAL A 126 -18.90 29.44 -57.48
C VAL A 126 -18.08 30.65 -57.93
N LYS A 127 -16.79 30.71 -57.60
CA LYS A 127 -15.87 31.74 -58.14
C LYS A 127 -15.80 31.70 -59.67
N GLY A 128 -15.74 30.50 -60.24
CA GLY A 128 -15.79 30.27 -61.68
C GLY A 128 -17.07 30.83 -62.31
N PHE A 129 -18.24 30.53 -61.74
CA PHE A 129 -19.52 31.08 -62.21
C PHE A 129 -19.57 32.61 -62.11
N LYS A 130 -19.15 33.19 -60.98
CA LYS A 130 -19.09 34.65 -60.81
C LYS A 130 -18.25 35.31 -61.91
N SER A 131 -17.06 34.77 -62.21
CA SER A 131 -16.20 35.29 -63.29
C SER A 131 -16.84 35.20 -64.69
N ARG A 132 -17.71 34.22 -64.93
CA ARG A 132 -18.43 34.07 -66.20
C ARG A 132 -19.55 35.10 -66.32
N VAL A 133 -20.28 35.33 -65.23
CA VAL A 133 -21.32 36.38 -65.16
C VAL A 133 -20.69 37.76 -65.35
N ASP A 134 -19.61 38.07 -64.63
CA ASP A 134 -18.91 39.37 -64.75
C ASP A 134 -18.41 39.64 -66.18
N ARG A 135 -18.00 38.61 -66.91
CA ARG A 135 -17.60 38.73 -68.32
C ARG A 135 -18.78 38.94 -69.27
N LEU A 136 -19.94 38.37 -68.94
CA LEU A 136 -21.16 38.54 -69.73
C LEU A 136 -21.71 39.96 -69.55
N ASP A 137 -21.72 40.45 -68.31
CA ASP A 137 -22.18 41.80 -67.95
C ASP A 137 -21.36 42.89 -68.66
N ARG A 138 -20.03 42.70 -68.78
CA ARG A 138 -19.15 43.61 -69.54
C ARG A 138 -19.34 43.60 -71.06
N ARG A 139 -20.12 42.66 -71.60
CA ARG A 139 -20.36 42.51 -73.05
C ARG A 139 -21.73 43.02 -73.49
N ILE A 140 -22.60 43.38 -72.55
CA ILE A 140 -23.92 44.02 -72.77
C ILE A 140 -23.74 45.53 -72.62
#